data_AF-A0A356B099-F1
#
_entry.id   AF-A0A356B099-F1
#
_cell.length_a   1.000
_cell.length_b   1.000
_cell.length_c   1.000
_cell.angle_alpha   90.00
_cell.angle_beta   90.00
_cell.angle_gamma   90.00
#
_symmetry.space_group_name_H-M   'P 1'
#
loop_
_entity.id
_entity.type
_entity.pdbx_description
1 polymer ?
#
loop_
_entity_poly.entity_id
_entity_poly.type
_entity_poly.pdbx_seq_one_letter_code
_entity_poly.pdbx_strand_id
1 'polypeptide(L)'
;MGVEMVRPQVVDKDQRICEIQNICDLSLAVRMRNDDKTLKRPGDIIVKNEVNMNNQGRIFIITGPNQGGKTTYTRSIGMAQVLFQAGLYVPGTKARMSPVDKL
;
A
#
# COMPACT_ATOMS: atom_id res chain seq x y z
N MET A 1 3.51 14.15 5.25
CA MET A 1 4.43 13.62 4.21
C MET A 1 3.85 13.65 2.79
N GLY A 2 2.62 14.15 2.56
CA GLY A 2 1.96 14.02 1.25
C GLY A 2 1.41 12.62 0.97
N VAL A 3 1.50 11.70 1.95
CA VAL A 3 0.91 10.37 1.87
C VAL A 3 -0.47 10.45 2.52
N GLU A 4 -1.50 10.15 1.75
CA GLU A 4 -2.88 10.05 2.24
C GLU A 4 -3.05 8.75 3.03
N MET A 5 -3.80 8.85 4.12
CA MET A 5 -4.04 7.74 5.05
C MET A 5 -5.54 7.59 5.25
N VAL A 6 -6.04 6.36 5.17
CA VAL A 6 -7.46 6.06 5.31
C VAL A 6 -7.69 5.01 6.38
N ARG A 7 -8.82 5.14 7.10
CA ARG A 7 -9.29 4.09 7.99
C ARG A 7 -9.84 2.95 7.12
N PRO A 8 -9.27 1.74 7.18
CA PRO A 8 -9.73 0.63 6.36
C PRO A 8 -11.12 0.16 6.81
N GLN A 9 -11.97 -0.17 5.84
CA GLN A 9 -13.15 -0.98 6.09
C GLN A 9 -12.70 -2.42 6.37
N VAL A 10 -12.82 -2.84 7.62
CA VAL A 10 -12.55 -4.22 8.03
C VAL A 10 -13.67 -5.11 7.49
N VAL A 11 -13.30 -6.22 6.86
CA VAL A 11 -14.23 -7.27 6.44
C VAL A 11 -13.78 -8.62 6.97
N ASP A 12 -14.69 -9.60 6.93
CA ASP A 12 -14.39 -10.92 7.48
C ASP A 12 -13.17 -11.54 6.81
N LYS A 13 -12.42 -12.31 7.61
CA LYS A 13 -11.23 -13.04 7.17
C LYS A 13 -11.50 -13.90 5.92
N ASP A 14 -12.65 -14.57 5.89
CA ASP A 14 -13.02 -15.51 4.83
C ASP A 14 -13.29 -14.84 3.49
N GLN A 15 -13.52 -13.52 3.48
CA GLN A 15 -13.68 -12.75 2.25
C GLN A 15 -12.34 -12.60 1.49
N ARG A 16 -11.20 -12.67 2.19
CA ARG A 16 -9.83 -12.61 1.63
C ARG A 16 -9.61 -11.42 0.70
N ILE A 17 -9.94 -10.23 1.18
CA ILE A 17 -9.93 -8.99 0.40
C ILE A 17 -8.74 -8.12 0.78
N CYS A 18 -8.05 -7.58 -0.23
CA CYS A 18 -7.13 -6.46 -0.09
C CYS A 18 -7.36 -5.51 -1.27
N GLU A 19 -8.26 -4.56 -1.06
CA GLU A 19 -8.64 -3.54 -2.02
C GLU A 19 -8.22 -2.18 -1.48
N ILE A 20 -7.29 -1.50 -2.16
CA ILE A 20 -6.73 -0.22 -1.72
C ILE A 20 -6.60 0.71 -2.92
N GLN A 21 -7.25 1.86 -2.84
CA GLN A 21 -7.15 2.91 -3.85
C GLN A 21 -5.99 3.85 -3.53
N ASN A 22 -5.25 4.23 -4.57
CA ASN A 22 -4.14 5.18 -4.47
C ASN A 22 -3.08 4.81 -3.42
N ILE A 23 -2.72 3.52 -3.32
CA ILE A 23 -1.70 3.07 -2.38
C ILE A 23 -0.35 3.74 -2.70
N CYS A 24 0.34 4.16 -1.65
CA CYS A 24 1.66 4.77 -1.70
C CYS A 24 2.59 4.07 -0.71
N ASP A 25 3.81 3.75 -1.14
CA ASP A 25 4.82 3.15 -0.27
C ASP A 25 5.36 4.19 0.73
N LEU A 26 4.94 4.06 2.00
CA LEU A 26 5.41 4.90 3.11
C LEU A 26 6.93 4.87 3.27
N SER A 27 7.57 3.71 3.08
CA SER A 27 9.02 3.59 3.26
C SER A 27 9.78 4.36 2.19
N LEU A 28 9.27 4.39 0.96
CA LEU A 28 9.82 5.22 -0.11
C LEU A 28 9.64 6.71 0.22
N ALA A 29 8.46 7.13 0.69
CA ALA A 29 8.22 8.52 1.07
C ALA A 29 9.17 8.99 2.19
N VAL A 30 9.39 8.16 3.20
CA VAL A 30 10.35 8.45 4.28
C VAL A 30 11.77 8.54 3.73
N ARG A 31 12.19 7.58 2.89
CA ARG A 31 13.52 7.58 2.29
C ARG A 31 13.76 8.84 1.45
N MET A 32 12.84 9.21 0.57
CA MET A 32 12.98 10.40 -0.28
C MET A 32 13.13 11.69 0.53
N ARG A 33 12.42 11.82 1.66
CA ARG A 33 12.61 12.94 2.58
C ARG A 33 13.98 12.93 3.27
N ASN A 34 14.49 11.75 3.59
CA ASN A 34 15.80 11.62 4.23
C ASN A 34 16.92 11.92 3.23
N ASP A 35 16.76 11.51 1.98
CA ASP A 35 17.69 11.76 0.88
C ASP A 35 17.68 13.25 0.48
N ASP A 36 16.51 13.90 0.49
CA ASP A 36 16.35 15.34 0.27
C ASP A 36 15.45 15.99 1.34
N LYS A 37 16.07 16.68 2.29
CA LYS A 37 15.37 17.35 3.41
C LYS A 37 14.51 18.53 2.95
N THR A 38 14.74 19.08 1.75
CA THR A 38 13.92 20.16 1.20
C THR A 38 12.56 19.63 0.70
N LEU A 39 12.48 18.33 0.38
CA LEU A 39 11.26 17.67 -0.07
C LEU A 39 10.28 17.45 1.10
N LYS A 40 9.47 18.46 1.40
CA LYS A 40 8.49 18.45 2.51
C LYS A 40 7.31 17.50 2.29
N ARG A 41 7.00 17.11 1.05
CA ARG A 41 5.82 16.29 0.71
C ARG A 41 6.14 15.24 -0.36
N PRO A 42 7.03 14.27 -0.06
CA PRO A 42 7.44 13.23 -1.03
C PRO A 42 6.27 12.38 -1.56
N GLY A 43 5.22 12.17 -0.75
CA GLY A 43 4.04 11.42 -1.19
C GLY A 43 3.25 12.08 -2.32
N ASP A 44 3.41 13.40 -2.55
CA ASP A 44 2.73 14.09 -3.65
C ASP A 44 3.35 13.75 -5.02
N ILE A 45 4.62 13.31 -5.05
CA ILE A 45 5.35 13.01 -6.29
C ILE A 45 5.53 11.52 -6.53
N ILE A 46 5.24 10.68 -5.54
CA ILE A 46 5.25 9.23 -5.69
C ILE A 46 4.02 8.82 -6.49
N VAL A 47 4.24 8.03 -7.54
CA VAL A 47 3.16 7.43 -8.33
C VAL A 47 2.33 6.49 -7.43
N LYS A 48 1.03 6.78 -7.34
CA LYS A 48 0.04 6.00 -6.59
C LYS A 48 -0.44 4.83 -7.46
N ASN A 49 -0.76 3.71 -6.81
CA ASN A 49 -1.23 2.50 -7.51
C ASN A 49 -2.55 2.01 -6.93
N GLU A 50 -3.25 1.16 -7.66
CA GLU A 50 -4.45 0.46 -7.20
C GLU A 50 -4.08 -0.97 -6.77
N VAL A 51 -4.71 -1.46 -5.71
CA VAL A 51 -4.64 -2.86 -5.28
C VAL A 51 -6.05 -3.43 -5.32
N ASN A 52 -6.25 -4.54 -6.03
CA ASN A 52 -7.55 -5.20 -6.13
C ASN A 52 -7.40 -6.72 -6.02
N MET A 53 -7.15 -7.20 -4.81
CA MET A 53 -7.07 -8.63 -4.52
C MET A 53 -8.38 -9.09 -3.89
N ASN A 54 -9.14 -9.90 -4.62
CA ASN A 54 -10.42 -10.45 -4.18
C ASN A 54 -10.69 -11.79 -4.87
N ASN A 55 -11.93 -12.29 -4.81
CA ASN A 55 -12.32 -13.57 -5.40
C ASN A 55 -12.18 -13.63 -6.93
N GLN A 56 -12.09 -12.50 -7.62
CA GLN A 56 -11.87 -12.45 -9.07
C GLN A 56 -10.37 -12.51 -9.44
N GLY A 57 -9.47 -12.23 -8.49
CA GLY A 57 -8.03 -12.20 -8.72
C GLY A 57 -7.25 -12.29 -7.41
N ARG A 58 -6.74 -13.48 -7.09
CA ARG A 58 -5.97 -13.75 -5.87
C ARG A 58 -4.46 -13.85 -6.08
N ILE A 59 -4.02 -13.94 -7.34
CA ILE A 59 -2.62 -14.09 -7.71
C ILE A 59 -2.28 -12.96 -8.67
N PHE A 60 -1.22 -12.23 -8.36
CA PHE A 60 -0.69 -11.16 -9.19
C PHE A 60 0.67 -11.58 -9.75
N ILE A 61 0.81 -11.52 -11.07
CA ILE A 61 2.09 -11.70 -11.74
C ILE A 61 2.58 -10.31 -12.15
N ILE A 62 3.62 -9.82 -11.51
CA ILE A 62 4.16 -8.47 -11.73
C ILE A 62 5.46 -8.59 -12.53
N THR A 63 5.45 -8.10 -13.76
CA THR A 63 6.60 -8.12 -14.67
C THR A 63 7.06 -6.70 -15.02
N GLY A 64 8.19 -6.58 -15.72
CA GLY A 64 8.73 -5.29 -16.19
C GLY A 64 10.23 -5.11 -15.89
N PRO A 65 10.83 -4.02 -16.37
CA PRO A 65 12.27 -3.78 -16.25
C PRO A 65 12.72 -3.62 -14.79
N ASN A 66 14.01 -3.85 -14.54
CA ASN A 66 14.61 -3.57 -13.23
C ASN A 66 14.41 -2.10 -12.86
N GLN A 67 14.24 -1.84 -11.56
CA GLN A 67 13.95 -0.50 -11.02
C GLN A 67 12.59 0.10 -11.45
N GLY A 68 11.74 -0.64 -12.15
CA GLY A 68 10.37 -0.22 -12.51
C GLY A 68 9.35 -0.20 -11.36
N GLY A 69 9.78 -0.07 -10.11
CA GLY A 69 8.87 0.05 -8.97
C GLY A 69 8.16 -1.23 -8.49
N LYS A 70 8.41 -2.39 -9.10
CA LYS A 70 7.77 -3.67 -8.73
C LYS A 70 7.91 -4.01 -7.24
N THR A 71 9.12 -3.90 -6.68
CA THR A 71 9.38 -4.13 -5.25
C THR A 71 8.75 -3.06 -4.36
N THR A 72 8.71 -1.80 -4.83
CA THR A 72 8.02 -0.71 -4.12
C THR A 72 6.53 -0.99 -4.01
N TYR A 73 5.92 -1.48 -5.09
CA TYR A 73 4.51 -1.84 -5.13
C TYR A 73 4.19 -3.05 -4.24
N THR A 74 4.96 -4.13 -4.29
CA THR A 74 4.71 -5.29 -3.40
C THR A 74 4.94 -4.95 -1.93
N ARG A 75 5.94 -4.12 -1.63
CA ARG A 75 6.19 -3.62 -0.28
C ARG A 75 5.05 -2.74 0.23
N SER A 76 4.47 -1.87 -0.59
CA SER A 76 3.36 -1.02 -0.16
C SER A 76 2.16 -1.85 0.29
N ILE A 77 1.83 -2.93 -0.42
CA ILE A 77 0.78 -3.89 -0.05
C ILE A 77 1.09 -4.54 1.30
N GLY A 78 2.31 -5.08 1.47
CA GLY A 78 2.73 -5.71 2.72
C GLY A 78 2.69 -4.74 3.90
N MET A 79 3.18 -3.52 3.73
CA MET A 79 3.13 -2.48 4.75
C MET A 79 1.69 -2.11 5.11
N ALA A 80 0.79 -1.97 4.13
CA ALA A 80 -0.61 -1.70 4.39
C ALA A 80 -1.25 -2.81 5.23
N GLN A 81 -0.96 -4.09 4.95
CA GLN A 81 -1.47 -5.21 5.73
C GLN A 81 -0.95 -5.22 7.18
N VAL A 82 0.33 -4.91 7.38
CA VAL A 82 0.91 -4.77 8.73
C VAL A 82 0.20 -3.68 9.52
N LEU A 83 0.05 -2.48 8.91
CA LEU A 83 -0.63 -1.35 9.54
C LEU A 83 -2.09 -1.68 9.87
N PHE A 84 -2.79 -2.29 8.92
CA PHE A 84 -4.17 -2.75 9.09
C PHE A 84 -4.32 -3.70 10.28
N GLN A 85 -3.49 -4.75 10.37
CA GLN A 85 -3.56 -5.73 11.46
C GLN A 85 -3.06 -5.18 12.80
N ALA A 86 -2.29 -4.08 12.79
CA ALA A 86 -1.95 -3.32 13.98
C ALA A 86 -3.07 -2.35 14.43
N GLY A 87 -4.19 -2.27 13.71
CA GLY A 87 -5.29 -1.36 14.00
C GLY A 87 -5.03 0.09 13.59
N LEU A 88 -4.08 0.32 12.69
CA LEU A 88 -3.68 1.65 12.21
C LEU A 88 -4.36 2.02 10.88
N TYR A 89 -4.32 3.31 10.56
CA TYR A 89 -4.68 3.81 9.23
C TYR A 89 -3.67 3.27 8.21
N VAL A 90 -4.14 3.04 6.97
CA VAL A 90 -3.31 2.52 5.88
C VAL A 90 -3.11 3.57 4.78
N PRO A 91 -2.01 3.52 4.01
CA PRO A 91 -1.79 4.43 2.90
C PRO A 91 -2.82 4.22 1.79
N GLY A 92 -3.46 5.30 1.36
CA GLY A 92 -4.45 5.28 0.28
C GLY A 92 -5.62 6.20 0.58
N THR A 93 -6.52 6.30 -0.40
CA THR A 93 -7.73 7.13 -0.32
C THR A 93 -8.96 6.34 0.09
N LYS A 94 -8.98 5.03 -0.18
CA LYS A 94 -10.01 4.07 0.26
C LYS A 94 -9.34 2.71 0.47
N ALA A 95 -9.78 1.97 1.49
CA ALA A 95 -9.26 0.64 1.74
C ALA A 95 -10.36 -0.27 2.29
N ARG A 96 -10.42 -1.51 1.79
CA ARG A 96 -11.28 -2.59 2.25
C ARG A 96 -10.45 -3.86 2.37
N MET A 97 -10.34 -4.39 3.59
CA MET A 97 -9.29 -5.35 3.91
C MET A 97 -9.78 -6.45 4.86
N SER A 98 -9.38 -7.69 4.58
CA SER A 98 -9.51 -8.86 5.46
C SER A 98 -8.20 -9.10 6.21
N PRO A 99 -8.24 -9.58 7.47
CA PRO A 99 -7.04 -10.09 8.14
C PRO A 99 -6.48 -11.31 7.41
N VAL A 100 -5.16 -11.46 7.45
CA VAL A 100 -4.43 -12.63 6.95
C VAL A 100 -3.76 -13.36 8.11
N ASP A 101 -3.56 -14.66 7.94
CA ASP A 101 -2.88 -15.48 8.95
C ASP A 101 -1.39 -15.17 9.04
N LYS A 102 -0.76 -14.93 7.90
CA LYS A 102 0.67 -14.66 7.74
C LYS A 102 0.91 -13.75 6.55
N LEU A 103 1.98 -12.97 6.64
CA LEU A 103 2.53 -12.15 5.57
C LEU A 103 3.74 -12.83 4.93
#